data_AF-A0A562C6L8-F1
#
_entry.id   AF-A0A562C6L8-F1
#
_cell.length_a   1.000
_cell.length_b   1.000
_cell.length_c   1.000
_cell.angle_alpha   90.00
_cell.angle_beta   90.00
_cell.angle_gamma   90.00
#
_symmetry.space_group_name_H-M   'P 1'
#
loop_
_entity.id
_entity.type
_entity.pdbx_description
1 polymer ?
#
loop_
_entity_poly.entity_id
_entity_poly.type
_entity_poly.pdbx_seq_one_letter_code
_entity_poly.pdbx_strand_id
1 'polypeptide(L)'
;MRRPRFPPLHLLLALAFAAGCAVSPGARTAPPDSDEGPLSRSVVRPSAAPDPRAVAPPAFEYAYVPPASADLQRIHERVRDADLLRRLPEVQAIDGMFALPRRLRYVTAECGEFGAFYRPAEVEVVLCYETLRVLYERGKAHQQALGRGDEHPLRYVRANVRFIVLHETGHALVHLLDLPVTGRLEDAVDQLAAILMLRFASLEETPGEVIENLRLAANWMLSRSTGAYNLDAYAGEHALGEQRYFNLQCLIYGTDPAGFAGMVAAGDLTAERARGCPRETRRVSRAWVRLLLPHLAPGYEAYREEGARYLMRGD
;
A
#
# COMPACT_ATOMS: atom_id res chain seq x y z
N MET A 1 22.51 -4.41 59.54
CA MET A 1 23.76 -3.64 59.47
C MET A 1 23.72 -2.75 58.24
N ARG A 2 23.83 -1.43 58.44
CA ARG A 2 23.66 -0.36 57.45
C ARG A 2 24.94 -0.22 56.61
N ARG A 3 24.82 -0.07 55.28
CA ARG A 3 25.89 0.45 54.42
C ARG A 3 25.78 1.98 54.32
N PRO A 4 26.90 2.72 54.21
CA PRO A 4 26.91 4.18 54.33
C PRO A 4 26.53 4.87 53.02
N ARG A 5 25.86 6.01 53.15
CA ARG A 5 25.62 7.05 52.14
C ARG A 5 26.58 8.20 52.38
N PHE A 6 27.13 8.80 51.33
CA PHE A 6 27.66 10.17 51.31
C PHE A 6 27.55 10.75 49.87
N PRO A 7 27.51 12.09 49.71
CA PRO A 7 26.44 12.80 48.99
C PRO A 7 26.98 13.64 47.80
N PRO A 8 26.18 14.50 47.14
CA PRO A 8 26.53 15.13 45.86
C PRO A 8 27.35 16.41 46.02
N LEU A 9 28.15 16.75 45.02
CA LEU A 9 28.92 17.99 44.98
C LEU A 9 28.09 19.12 44.36
N HIS A 10 27.83 20.15 45.17
CA HIS A 10 27.30 21.45 44.76
C HIS A 10 28.44 22.42 44.39
N LEU A 11 28.22 23.28 43.38
CA LEU A 11 28.61 24.70 43.33
C LEU A 11 27.82 25.36 42.16
N LEU A 12 26.74 26.13 42.38
CA LEU A 12 26.67 27.60 42.65
C LEU A 12 27.38 28.43 41.57
N LEU A 13 26.90 29.57 41.02
CA LEU A 13 25.64 30.30 40.95
C LEU A 13 25.90 31.49 39.98
N ALA A 14 24.91 31.86 39.15
CA ALA A 14 24.57 33.17 38.56
C ALA A 14 25.66 34.19 38.11
N LEU A 15 25.52 34.74 36.89
CA LEU A 15 25.04 36.12 36.68
C LEU A 15 24.88 36.47 35.18
N ALA A 16 23.91 37.35 34.95
CA ALA A 16 23.38 37.82 33.69
C ALA A 16 24.37 38.59 32.80
N PHE A 17 24.22 38.43 31.48
CA PHE A 17 24.46 39.50 30.53
C PHE A 17 23.25 39.59 29.59
N ALA A 18 22.53 40.71 29.71
CA ALA A 18 21.59 41.16 28.71
C ALA A 18 22.38 41.78 27.55
N ALA A 19 22.19 41.26 26.34
CA ALA A 19 22.45 41.98 25.11
C ALA A 19 21.35 41.58 24.14
N GLY A 20 20.46 42.54 23.87
CA GLY A 20 19.36 42.37 22.95
C GLY A 20 19.85 42.10 21.53
N CYS A 21 19.16 41.21 20.85
CA CYS A 21 19.08 41.22 19.39
C CYS A 21 17.62 41.26 19.02
N ALA A 22 17.30 42.27 18.22
CA ALA A 22 15.98 42.71 17.83
C ALA A 22 15.15 41.60 17.18
N VAL A 23 13.89 41.54 17.59
CA VAL A 23 12.80 40.92 16.83
C VAL A 23 12.65 41.70 15.52
N SER A 24 12.88 41.03 14.39
CA SER A 24 12.39 41.52 13.09
C SER A 24 10.98 40.99 12.87
N PRO A 25 9.96 41.86 12.73
CA PRO A 25 8.65 41.46 12.28
C PRO A 25 8.65 41.47 10.74
N GLY A 26 8.51 40.31 10.10
CA GLY A 26 8.34 40.30 8.64
C GLY A 26 8.79 39.05 7.90
N ALA A 27 8.52 37.85 8.41
CA ALA A 27 8.36 36.71 7.51
C ALA A 27 6.89 36.65 7.14
N ARG A 28 6.53 37.20 5.97
CA ARG A 28 5.24 36.94 5.35
C ARG A 28 5.16 35.43 5.13
N THR A 29 4.33 34.76 5.92
CA THR A 29 3.89 33.40 5.62
C THR A 29 3.21 33.46 4.26
N ALA A 30 3.83 32.86 3.24
CA ALA A 30 3.13 32.58 2.01
C ALA A 30 1.88 31.76 2.38
N PRO A 31 0.70 32.10 1.85
CA PRO A 31 -0.46 31.24 2.02
C PRO A 31 -0.13 29.86 1.43
N PRO A 32 -0.66 28.76 1.98
CA PRO A 32 -0.64 27.51 1.25
C PRO A 32 -1.36 27.77 -0.08
N ASP A 33 -0.69 27.48 -1.20
CA ASP A 33 -1.36 27.37 -2.50
C ASP A 33 -2.38 26.24 -2.38
N SER A 34 -3.59 26.62 -1.98
CA SER A 34 -4.77 25.77 -1.91
C SER A 34 -5.70 26.17 -3.03
N ASP A 35 -5.36 25.79 -4.25
CA ASP A 35 -6.29 25.93 -5.38
C ASP A 35 -6.26 24.73 -6.35
N GLU A 36 -5.94 23.54 -5.83
CA GLU A 36 -6.31 22.30 -6.49
C GLU A 36 -7.13 21.45 -5.52
N GLY A 37 -8.39 21.22 -5.87
CA GLY A 37 -9.32 20.39 -5.10
C GLY A 37 -8.79 18.96 -4.86
N PRO A 38 -9.48 18.16 -4.03
CA PRO A 38 -9.10 16.77 -3.77
C PRO A 38 -8.78 16.05 -5.07
N LEU A 39 -7.74 15.19 -5.07
CA LEU A 39 -7.38 14.38 -6.24
C LEU A 39 -8.65 13.75 -6.76
N SER A 40 -9.19 14.33 -7.82
CA SER A 40 -10.50 13.94 -8.33
C SER A 40 -10.38 12.47 -8.67
N ARG A 41 -11.31 11.69 -8.14
CA ARG A 41 -11.54 10.30 -8.54
C ARG A 41 -11.44 10.25 -10.05
N SER A 42 -10.31 9.77 -10.56
CA SER A 42 -10.40 8.95 -11.74
C SER A 42 -10.68 7.56 -11.21
N VAL A 43 -11.94 7.34 -10.82
CA VAL A 43 -12.52 6.02 -11.06
C VAL A 43 -12.51 5.97 -12.56
N VAL A 44 -11.43 5.46 -13.15
CA VAL A 44 -11.40 5.33 -14.59
C VAL A 44 -12.48 4.33 -14.89
N ARG A 45 -13.64 4.83 -15.31
CA ARG A 45 -14.65 3.97 -15.92
C ARG A 45 -13.93 3.33 -17.10
N PRO A 46 -13.94 2.00 -17.25
CA PRO A 46 -13.57 1.40 -18.52
C PRO A 46 -14.47 2.07 -19.55
N SER A 47 -13.90 2.98 -20.35
CA SER A 47 -14.65 3.73 -21.35
C SER A 47 -14.35 3.12 -22.70
N ALA A 48 -15.44 2.86 -23.41
CA ALA A 48 -15.57 2.12 -24.65
C ALA A 48 -15.32 0.60 -24.54
N ALA A 49 -16.31 -0.16 -25.02
CA ALA A 49 -16.11 -1.57 -25.32
C ALA A 49 -14.88 -1.72 -26.22
N PRO A 50 -13.99 -2.70 -25.96
CA PRO A 50 -12.80 -2.90 -26.77
C PRO A 50 -13.20 -3.07 -28.25
N ASP A 51 -12.39 -2.51 -29.15
CA ASP A 51 -12.57 -2.75 -30.59
C ASP A 51 -12.63 -4.28 -30.81
N PRO A 52 -13.74 -4.83 -31.34
CA PRO A 52 -13.88 -6.27 -31.56
C PRO A 52 -12.85 -6.84 -32.55
N ARG A 53 -12.06 -5.99 -33.21
CA ARG A 53 -10.95 -6.35 -34.10
C ARG A 53 -9.56 -6.26 -33.45
N ALA A 54 -9.45 -5.69 -32.26
CA ALA A 54 -8.19 -5.68 -31.52
C ALA A 54 -7.89 -7.10 -31.01
N VAL A 55 -6.72 -7.63 -31.35
CA VAL A 55 -6.21 -8.86 -30.72
C VAL A 55 -6.05 -8.54 -29.24
N ALA A 56 -6.88 -9.15 -28.39
CA ALA A 56 -6.84 -8.91 -26.96
C ALA A 56 -5.41 -9.12 -26.44
N PRO A 57 -4.81 -8.15 -25.72
CA PRO A 57 -3.53 -8.37 -25.06
C PRO A 57 -3.65 -9.63 -24.20
N PRO A 58 -2.58 -10.42 -24.08
CA PRO A 58 -2.69 -11.72 -23.46
C PRO A 58 -3.13 -11.55 -22.00
N ALA A 59 -4.35 -12.01 -21.70
CA ALA A 59 -4.93 -11.89 -20.38
C ALA A 59 -4.07 -12.62 -19.33
N PHE A 60 -4.17 -12.18 -18.09
CA PHE A 60 -3.60 -12.90 -16.97
C PHE A 60 -4.14 -14.33 -16.89
N GLU A 61 -3.29 -15.23 -16.42
CA GLU A 61 -3.64 -16.63 -16.19
C GLU A 61 -3.77 -16.87 -14.69
N TYR A 62 -4.63 -17.81 -14.31
CA TYR A 62 -4.97 -18.05 -12.91
C TYR A 62 -4.94 -19.54 -12.61
N ALA A 63 -4.34 -19.93 -11.49
CA ALA A 63 -4.28 -21.32 -11.05
C ALA A 63 -4.53 -21.46 -9.54
N TYR A 64 -5.28 -22.49 -9.18
CA TYR A 64 -5.55 -22.89 -7.80
C TYR A 64 -5.02 -24.30 -7.62
N VAL A 65 -3.79 -24.43 -7.11
CA VAL A 65 -3.10 -25.72 -7.02
C VAL A 65 -3.65 -26.48 -5.81
N PRO A 66 -4.16 -27.72 -5.97
CA PRO A 66 -4.58 -28.52 -4.81
C PRO A 66 -3.42 -28.76 -3.84
N PRO A 67 -3.56 -28.43 -2.55
CA PRO A 67 -2.52 -28.69 -1.56
C PRO A 67 -2.35 -30.19 -1.31
N ALA A 68 -1.20 -30.61 -0.82
CA ALA A 68 -0.98 -31.97 -0.33
C ALA A 68 -1.55 -32.13 1.09
N SER A 69 -1.49 -31.07 1.89
CA SER A 69 -1.93 -31.08 3.29
C SER A 69 -3.44 -31.06 3.43
N ALA A 70 -3.98 -32.02 4.21
CA ALA A 70 -5.42 -32.22 4.37
C ALA A 70 -6.12 -31.03 5.04
N ASP A 71 -5.44 -30.31 5.94
CA ASP A 71 -5.99 -29.15 6.65
C ASP A 71 -6.13 -27.91 5.75
N LEU A 72 -5.38 -27.83 4.64
CA LEU A 72 -5.47 -26.74 3.66
C LEU A 72 -6.54 -26.98 2.59
N GLN A 73 -7.09 -28.20 2.47
CA GLN A 73 -8.06 -28.50 1.40
C GLN A 73 -9.31 -27.64 1.43
N ARG A 74 -9.84 -27.40 2.63
CA ARG A 74 -11.01 -26.52 2.77
C ARG A 74 -10.72 -25.06 2.38
N ILE A 75 -9.49 -24.60 2.55
CA ILE A 75 -9.07 -23.27 2.10
C ILE A 75 -8.98 -23.27 0.57
N HIS A 76 -8.31 -24.27 -0.01
CA HIS A 76 -8.21 -24.45 -1.46
C HIS A 76 -9.58 -24.44 -2.14
N GLU A 77 -10.52 -25.28 -1.68
CA GLU A 77 -11.87 -25.37 -2.25
C GLU A 77 -12.56 -24.01 -2.23
N ARG A 78 -12.57 -23.33 -1.09
CA ARG A 78 -13.21 -22.01 -0.94
C ARG A 78 -12.58 -20.95 -1.86
N VAL A 79 -11.26 -20.94 -1.96
CA VAL A 79 -10.51 -19.96 -2.75
C VAL A 79 -10.71 -20.18 -4.24
N ARG A 80 -10.71 -21.45 -4.67
CA ARG A 80 -11.02 -21.86 -6.04
C ARG A 80 -12.46 -21.54 -6.41
N ASP A 81 -13.42 -21.92 -5.57
CA ASP A 81 -14.85 -21.75 -5.85
C ASP A 81 -15.25 -20.26 -5.86
N ALA A 82 -14.59 -19.45 -5.03
CA ALA A 82 -14.73 -18.00 -5.04
C ALA A 82 -13.96 -17.32 -6.19
N ASP A 83 -13.11 -18.05 -6.92
CA ASP A 83 -12.20 -17.52 -7.93
C ASP A 83 -11.41 -16.31 -7.40
N LEU A 84 -10.84 -16.46 -6.20
CA LEU A 84 -10.37 -15.36 -5.34
C LEU A 84 -9.48 -14.35 -6.09
N LEU A 85 -8.42 -14.83 -6.75
CA LEU A 85 -7.43 -14.00 -7.43
C LEU A 85 -8.03 -13.26 -8.64
N ARG A 86 -8.80 -13.95 -9.49
CA ARG A 86 -9.45 -13.32 -10.65
C ARG A 86 -10.50 -12.31 -10.23
N ARG A 87 -11.12 -12.46 -9.06
CA ARG A 87 -12.17 -11.55 -8.58
C ARG A 87 -11.66 -10.37 -7.75
N LEU A 88 -10.34 -10.19 -7.63
CA LEU A 88 -9.79 -8.97 -7.02
C LEU A 88 -10.02 -7.78 -7.98
N PRO A 89 -10.70 -6.70 -7.55
CA PRO A 89 -11.05 -5.58 -8.44
C PRO A 89 -9.84 -4.96 -9.14
N GLU A 90 -8.73 -4.81 -8.43
CA GLU A 90 -7.53 -4.19 -8.96
C GLU A 90 -6.83 -5.07 -10.00
N VAL A 91 -6.82 -6.39 -9.77
CA VAL A 91 -6.23 -7.35 -10.72
C VAL A 91 -7.06 -7.38 -12.01
N GLN A 92 -8.40 -7.37 -11.90
CA GLN A 92 -9.29 -7.26 -13.06
C GLN A 92 -9.08 -5.95 -13.82
N ALA A 93 -8.91 -4.84 -13.10
CA ALA A 93 -8.76 -3.53 -13.70
C ALA A 93 -7.49 -3.40 -14.55
N ILE A 94 -6.40 -4.07 -14.16
CA ILE A 94 -5.11 -4.01 -14.87
C ILE A 94 -4.87 -5.20 -15.81
N ASP A 95 -5.77 -6.18 -15.84
CA ASP A 95 -5.69 -7.32 -16.77
C ASP A 95 -5.76 -6.82 -18.22
N GLY A 96 -4.73 -7.13 -19.01
CA GLY A 96 -4.56 -6.63 -20.38
C GLY A 96 -4.16 -5.15 -20.51
N MET A 97 -4.07 -4.39 -19.41
CA MET A 97 -3.75 -2.96 -19.46
C MET A 97 -2.34 -2.67 -19.99
N PHE A 98 -1.38 -3.56 -19.71
CA PHE A 98 0.02 -3.38 -20.05
C PHE A 98 0.47 -4.36 -21.15
N ALA A 99 1.32 -3.88 -22.06
CA ALA A 99 1.98 -4.70 -23.08
C ALA A 99 3.11 -5.53 -22.45
N LEU A 100 2.74 -6.55 -21.67
CA LEU A 100 3.71 -7.43 -21.01
C LEU A 100 4.40 -8.35 -22.03
N PRO A 101 5.74 -8.53 -21.97
CA PRO A 101 6.46 -9.41 -22.89
C PRO A 101 6.17 -10.90 -22.62
N ARG A 102 5.71 -11.24 -21.43
CA ARG A 102 5.30 -12.58 -21.00
C ARG A 102 4.00 -12.48 -20.22
N ARG A 103 3.19 -13.54 -20.27
CA ARG A 103 1.95 -13.64 -19.49
C ARG A 103 2.26 -13.74 -18.01
N LEU A 104 1.57 -12.93 -17.21
CA LEU A 104 1.59 -13.01 -15.76
C LEU A 104 0.57 -14.03 -15.27
N ARG A 105 1.02 -14.93 -14.41
CA ARG A 105 0.20 -15.96 -13.75
C ARG A 105 -0.03 -15.61 -12.30
N TYR A 106 -1.26 -15.77 -11.84
CA TYR A 106 -1.66 -15.64 -10.44
C TYR A 106 -2.00 -17.02 -9.88
N VAL A 107 -1.27 -17.45 -8.85
CA VAL A 107 -1.34 -18.81 -8.34
C VAL A 107 -1.65 -18.80 -6.85
N THR A 108 -2.55 -19.69 -6.41
CA THR A 108 -2.59 -20.10 -5.00
C THR A 108 -2.05 -21.52 -4.86
N ALA A 109 -1.23 -21.74 -3.84
CA ALA A 109 -0.59 -23.03 -3.58
C ALA A 109 -0.29 -23.22 -2.08
N GLU A 110 0.01 -24.45 -1.69
CA GLU A 110 0.67 -24.74 -0.41
C GLU A 110 2.16 -24.42 -0.54
N CYS A 111 2.70 -23.72 0.46
CA CYS A 111 4.09 -23.26 0.47
C CYS A 111 4.91 -23.83 1.63
N GLY A 112 4.27 -24.42 2.64
CA GLY A 112 4.90 -24.84 3.89
C GLY A 112 5.01 -23.72 4.93
N GLU A 113 4.91 -22.46 4.50
CA GLU A 113 4.89 -21.28 5.37
C GLU A 113 3.92 -20.21 4.84
N PHE A 114 3.56 -19.26 5.70
CA PHE A 114 2.75 -18.12 5.26
C PHE A 114 3.64 -17.13 4.49
N GLY A 115 3.13 -16.64 3.38
CA GLY A 115 3.77 -15.64 2.53
C GLY A 115 3.04 -15.44 1.21
N ALA A 116 3.60 -14.54 0.42
CA ALA A 116 3.38 -14.45 -1.01
C ALA A 116 4.73 -14.08 -1.63
N PHE A 117 4.90 -14.37 -2.92
CA PHE A 117 6.12 -14.02 -3.63
C PHE A 117 5.88 -13.96 -5.13
N TYR A 118 6.62 -13.10 -5.80
CA TYR A 118 6.79 -13.12 -7.24
C TYR A 118 7.96 -14.03 -7.65
N ARG A 119 7.70 -14.99 -8.55
CA ARG A 119 8.73 -15.84 -9.17
C ARG A 119 9.06 -15.34 -10.58
N PRO A 120 10.25 -14.75 -10.80
CA PRO A 120 10.59 -14.15 -12.10
C PRO A 120 10.81 -15.18 -13.22
N ALA A 121 11.28 -16.39 -12.88
CA ALA A 121 11.53 -17.43 -13.88
C ALA A 121 10.22 -17.91 -14.53
N GLU A 122 9.22 -18.21 -13.71
CA GLU A 122 7.89 -18.67 -14.14
C GLU A 122 6.95 -17.52 -14.51
N VAL A 123 7.24 -16.30 -14.05
CA VAL A 123 6.36 -15.11 -14.14
C VAL A 123 5.05 -15.38 -13.42
N GLU A 124 5.17 -15.70 -12.13
CA GLU A 124 4.07 -16.07 -11.26
C GLU A 124 4.03 -15.21 -9.99
N VAL A 125 2.87 -14.63 -9.68
CA VAL A 125 2.55 -14.16 -8.33
C VAL A 125 1.89 -15.32 -7.59
N VAL A 126 2.53 -15.78 -6.51
CA VAL A 126 2.05 -16.91 -5.71
C VAL A 126 1.57 -16.42 -4.36
N LEU A 127 0.34 -16.77 -3.99
CA LEU A 127 -0.24 -16.56 -2.66
C LEU A 127 -0.40 -17.90 -1.93
N CYS A 128 0.28 -18.04 -0.79
CA CYS A 128 0.25 -19.27 -0.01
C CYS A 128 -1.08 -19.45 0.73
N TYR A 129 -1.63 -20.67 0.77
CA TYR A 129 -2.86 -20.96 1.53
C TYR A 129 -2.71 -20.70 3.03
N GLU A 130 -1.51 -20.91 3.56
CA GLU A 130 -1.12 -20.61 4.93
C GLU A 130 -1.33 -19.13 5.27
N THR A 131 -1.10 -18.23 4.31
CA THR A 131 -1.34 -16.79 4.46
C THR A 131 -2.80 -16.50 4.71
N LEU A 132 -3.71 -17.14 3.98
CA LEU A 132 -5.15 -16.97 4.16
C LEU A 132 -5.60 -17.44 5.56
N ARG A 133 -5.04 -18.55 6.04
CA ARG A 133 -5.28 -19.05 7.39
C ARG A 133 -4.80 -18.03 8.45
N VAL A 134 -3.56 -17.55 8.33
CA VAL A 134 -2.99 -16.59 9.28
C VAL A 134 -3.75 -15.27 9.27
N LEU A 135 -4.13 -14.76 8.09
CA LEU A 135 -4.93 -13.54 7.96
C LEU A 135 -6.32 -13.69 8.59
N TYR A 136 -6.95 -14.86 8.46
CA TYR A 136 -8.25 -15.12 9.09
C TYR A 136 -8.16 -15.14 10.62
N GLU A 137 -7.15 -15.81 11.17
CA GLU A 137 -6.90 -15.83 12.61
C GLU A 137 -6.59 -14.43 13.16
N ARG A 138 -5.78 -13.65 12.43
CA ARG A 138 -5.50 -12.25 12.77
C ARG A 138 -6.76 -11.40 12.69
N GLY A 139 -7.59 -11.62 11.67
CA GLY A 139 -8.89 -10.98 11.51
C GLY A 139 -9.81 -11.23 12.71
N LYS A 140 -9.89 -12.45 13.23
CA LYS A 140 -10.63 -12.76 14.46
C LYS A 140 -10.07 -12.05 15.69
N ALA A 141 -8.76 -12.05 15.87
CA ALA A 141 -8.13 -11.33 16.98
C ALA A 141 -8.42 -9.81 16.91
N HIS A 142 -8.34 -9.23 15.71
CA HIS A 142 -8.66 -7.83 15.47
C HIS A 142 -10.16 -7.53 15.67
N GLN A 143 -11.05 -8.45 15.29
CA GLN A 143 -12.48 -8.34 15.55
C GLN A 143 -12.76 -8.24 17.04
N GLN A 144 -12.19 -9.16 17.83
CA GLN A 144 -12.37 -9.23 19.27
C GLN A 144 -11.82 -7.98 19.99
N ALA A 145 -10.61 -7.55 19.61
CA ALA A 145 -9.96 -6.40 20.23
C ALA A 145 -10.73 -5.08 20.05
N LEU A 146 -11.44 -4.93 18.94
CA LEU A 146 -12.14 -3.69 18.58
C LEU A 146 -13.67 -3.79 18.62
N GLY A 147 -14.23 -4.92 19.08
CA GLY A 147 -15.68 -5.15 19.12
C GLY A 147 -16.37 -5.05 17.75
N ARG A 148 -15.75 -5.61 16.69
CA ARG A 148 -16.30 -5.56 15.32
C ARG A 148 -17.28 -6.71 15.07
N GLY A 149 -18.16 -6.54 14.07
CA GLY A 149 -19.15 -7.56 13.68
C GLY A 149 -18.54 -8.81 13.02
N ASP A 150 -19.36 -9.83 12.83
CA ASP A 150 -18.94 -11.19 12.44
C ASP A 150 -18.30 -11.30 11.06
N GLU A 151 -18.59 -10.38 10.15
CA GLU A 151 -17.99 -10.32 8.81
C GLU A 151 -16.53 -9.82 8.83
N HIS A 152 -16.06 -9.27 9.96
CA HIS A 152 -14.77 -8.60 10.07
C HIS A 152 -13.57 -9.50 9.70
N PRO A 153 -13.47 -10.78 10.11
CA PRO A 153 -12.35 -11.63 9.74
C PRO A 153 -12.21 -11.82 8.23
N LEU A 154 -13.32 -12.01 7.51
CA LEU A 154 -13.31 -12.14 6.04
C LEU A 154 -12.96 -10.81 5.37
N ARG A 155 -13.45 -9.68 5.89
CA ARG A 155 -13.04 -8.36 5.43
C ARG A 155 -11.54 -8.13 5.60
N TYR A 156 -10.98 -8.55 6.75
CA TYR A 156 -9.54 -8.46 7.03
C TYR A 156 -8.73 -9.29 6.04
N VAL A 157 -9.15 -10.52 5.75
CA VAL A 157 -8.51 -11.37 4.73
C VAL A 157 -8.55 -10.69 3.36
N ARG A 158 -9.71 -10.23 2.90
CA ARG A 158 -9.85 -9.60 1.58
C ARG A 158 -8.99 -8.36 1.42
N ALA A 159 -9.00 -7.47 2.42
CA ALA A 159 -8.19 -6.25 2.40
C ALA A 159 -6.69 -6.55 2.30
N ASN A 160 -6.20 -7.53 3.08
CA ASN A 160 -4.79 -7.90 3.08
C ASN A 160 -4.38 -8.67 1.84
N VAL A 161 -5.23 -9.57 1.33
CA VAL A 161 -4.96 -10.30 0.08
C VAL A 161 -4.83 -9.33 -1.09
N ARG A 162 -5.69 -8.32 -1.20
CA ARG A 162 -5.58 -7.27 -2.23
C ARG A 162 -4.21 -6.61 -2.17
N PHE A 163 -3.82 -6.10 -1.00
CA PHE A 163 -2.54 -5.43 -0.84
C PHE A 163 -1.34 -6.35 -1.15
N ILE A 164 -1.31 -7.56 -0.58
CA ILE A 164 -0.21 -8.52 -0.75
C ILE A 164 -0.08 -8.93 -2.22
N VAL A 165 -1.18 -9.29 -2.89
CA VAL A 165 -1.14 -9.69 -4.31
C VAL A 165 -0.71 -8.53 -5.19
N LEU A 166 -1.12 -7.30 -4.89
CA LEU A 166 -0.71 -6.12 -5.64
C LEU A 166 0.75 -5.73 -5.39
N HIS A 167 1.26 -5.97 -4.18
CA HIS A 167 2.68 -5.82 -3.86
C HIS A 167 3.54 -6.76 -4.74
N GLU A 168 3.20 -8.05 -4.79
CA GLU A 168 3.88 -9.01 -5.67
C GLU A 168 3.65 -8.71 -7.16
N THR A 169 2.48 -8.17 -7.52
CA THR A 169 2.23 -7.67 -8.88
C THR A 169 3.16 -6.50 -9.21
N GLY A 170 3.49 -5.64 -8.24
CA GLY A 170 4.47 -4.58 -8.41
C GLY A 170 5.86 -5.12 -8.74
N HIS A 171 6.31 -6.18 -8.07
CA HIS A 171 7.54 -6.87 -8.45
C HIS A 171 7.48 -7.41 -9.88
N ALA A 172 6.35 -8.03 -10.25
CA ALA A 172 6.14 -8.52 -11.60
C ALA A 172 6.21 -7.40 -12.66
N LEU A 173 5.56 -6.27 -12.43
CA LEU A 173 5.56 -5.14 -13.36
C LEU A 173 6.94 -4.51 -13.48
N VAL A 174 7.66 -4.31 -12.37
CA VAL A 174 9.03 -3.80 -12.39
C VAL A 174 9.94 -4.71 -13.22
N HIS A 175 9.87 -6.03 -13.00
CA HIS A 175 10.68 -7.00 -13.73
C HIS A 175 10.30 -7.11 -15.21
N LEU A 176 9.00 -7.25 -15.52
CA LEU A 176 8.53 -7.49 -16.89
C LEU A 176 8.64 -6.27 -17.80
N LEU A 177 8.53 -5.06 -17.24
CA LEU A 177 8.57 -3.81 -17.99
C LEU A 177 9.93 -3.11 -17.89
N ASP A 178 10.90 -3.71 -17.18
CA ASP A 178 12.23 -3.16 -16.92
C ASP A 178 12.16 -1.72 -16.33
N LEU A 179 11.32 -1.55 -15.31
CA LEU A 179 11.09 -0.23 -14.72
C LEU A 179 12.26 0.16 -13.81
N PRO A 180 12.81 1.38 -13.96
CA PRO A 180 13.90 1.83 -13.10
C PRO A 180 13.41 2.08 -11.66
N VAL A 181 14.16 1.55 -10.70
CA VAL A 181 13.94 1.77 -9.26
C VAL A 181 15.25 2.23 -8.62
N THR A 182 15.31 3.47 -8.16
CA THR A 182 16.52 4.08 -7.58
C THR A 182 16.53 4.09 -6.05
N GLY A 183 15.51 3.50 -5.42
CA GLY A 183 15.34 3.43 -3.97
C GLY A 183 15.14 1.99 -3.50
N ARG A 184 14.51 1.82 -2.33
CA ARG A 184 14.12 0.49 -1.85
C ARG A 184 12.95 -0.03 -2.69
N LEU A 185 13.15 -1.17 -3.36
CA LEU A 185 12.15 -1.79 -4.22
C LEU A 185 10.85 -2.07 -3.45
N GLU A 186 10.96 -2.64 -2.25
CA GLU A 186 9.84 -2.95 -1.36
C GLU A 186 8.94 -1.75 -1.08
N ASP A 187 9.52 -0.60 -0.78
CA ASP A 187 8.77 0.62 -0.50
C ASP A 187 8.09 1.15 -1.77
N ALA A 188 8.73 0.99 -2.93
CA ALA A 188 8.16 1.39 -4.20
C ALA A 188 6.96 0.50 -4.58
N VAL A 189 7.05 -0.82 -4.41
CA VAL A 189 5.94 -1.72 -4.73
C VAL A 189 4.80 -1.64 -3.70
N ASP A 190 5.08 -1.30 -2.43
CA ASP A 190 4.05 -0.91 -1.46
C ASP A 190 3.26 0.33 -1.91
N GLN A 191 3.97 1.34 -2.42
CA GLN A 191 3.34 2.54 -2.96
C GLN A 191 2.44 2.21 -4.16
N LEU A 192 2.91 1.34 -5.05
CA LEU A 192 2.10 0.92 -6.20
C LEU A 192 0.85 0.17 -5.75
N ALA A 193 0.97 -0.79 -4.83
CA ALA A 193 -0.16 -1.53 -4.29
C ALA A 193 -1.22 -0.59 -3.68
N ALA A 194 -0.78 0.39 -2.89
CA ALA A 194 -1.65 1.40 -2.33
C ALA A 194 -2.36 2.25 -3.40
N ILE A 195 -1.63 2.70 -4.42
CA ILE A 195 -2.19 3.48 -5.54
C ILE A 195 -3.23 2.66 -6.31
N LEU A 196 -2.93 1.40 -6.62
CA LEU A 196 -3.87 0.54 -7.36
C LEU A 196 -5.16 0.34 -6.56
N MET A 197 -5.08 0.09 -5.25
CA MET A 197 -6.27 0.01 -4.39
C MET A 197 -7.04 1.34 -4.33
N LEU A 198 -6.36 2.48 -4.27
CA LEU A 198 -7.01 3.81 -4.27
C LEU A 198 -7.69 4.14 -5.61
N ARG A 199 -7.15 3.67 -6.74
CA ARG A 199 -7.61 4.02 -8.10
C ARG A 199 -8.61 3.03 -8.67
N PHE A 200 -8.45 1.74 -8.38
CA PHE A 200 -9.17 0.64 -9.00
C PHE A 200 -9.99 -0.19 -8.00
N ALA A 201 -10.40 0.42 -6.89
CA ALA A 201 -11.42 -0.14 -6.02
C ALA A 201 -12.70 -0.48 -6.81
N SER A 202 -13.48 -1.43 -6.29
CA SER A 202 -14.77 -1.80 -6.91
C SER A 202 -15.69 -0.57 -7.00
N LEU A 203 -16.52 -0.52 -8.05
CA LEU A 203 -17.55 0.52 -8.20
C LEU A 203 -18.59 0.50 -7.05
N GLU A 204 -18.69 -0.62 -6.35
CA GLU A 204 -19.56 -0.81 -5.20
C GLU A 204 -18.93 -0.30 -3.89
N GLU A 205 -17.61 -0.05 -3.87
CA GLU A 205 -16.92 0.44 -2.68
C GLU A 205 -16.97 1.97 -2.60
N THR A 206 -17.41 2.47 -1.46
CA THR A 206 -17.29 3.89 -1.09
C THR A 206 -15.83 4.24 -0.85
N PRO A 207 -15.42 5.54 -0.98
CA PRO A 207 -14.06 5.94 -0.63
C PRO A 207 -13.67 5.51 0.79
N GLY A 208 -14.58 5.69 1.75
CA GLY A 208 -14.36 5.29 3.14
C GLY A 208 -14.01 3.80 3.28
N GLU A 209 -14.69 2.91 2.55
CA GLU A 209 -14.39 1.48 2.58
C GLU A 209 -13.01 1.15 2.01
N VAL A 210 -12.60 1.82 0.92
CA VAL A 210 -11.26 1.66 0.32
C VAL A 210 -10.18 2.08 1.32
N ILE A 211 -10.35 3.24 1.96
CA ILE A 211 -9.42 3.70 2.99
C ILE A 211 -9.38 2.74 4.16
N GLU A 212 -10.54 2.28 4.64
CA GLU A 212 -10.57 1.33 5.74
C GLU A 212 -9.92 -0.01 5.35
N ASN A 213 -10.05 -0.48 4.11
CA ASN A 213 -9.32 -1.67 3.63
C ASN A 213 -7.80 -1.43 3.64
N LEU A 214 -7.34 -0.27 3.17
CA LEU A 214 -5.92 0.10 3.23
C LEU A 214 -5.41 0.22 4.68
N ARG A 215 -6.22 0.70 5.62
CA ARG A 215 -5.89 0.71 7.06
C ARG A 215 -5.78 -0.70 7.63
N LEU A 216 -6.65 -1.64 7.21
CA LEU A 216 -6.53 -3.05 7.61
C LEU A 216 -5.25 -3.69 7.06
N ALA A 217 -4.87 -3.34 5.83
CA ALA A 217 -3.59 -3.75 5.25
C ALA A 217 -2.38 -3.14 5.99
N ALA A 218 -2.46 -1.86 6.34
CA ALA A 218 -1.44 -1.20 7.16
C ALA A 218 -1.31 -1.89 8.53
N ASN A 219 -2.43 -2.20 9.19
CA ASN A 219 -2.42 -2.88 10.49
C ASN A 219 -1.70 -4.24 10.46
N TRP A 220 -1.78 -4.96 9.33
CA TRP A 220 -1.06 -6.22 9.16
C TRP A 220 0.46 -6.05 9.19
N MET A 221 1.00 -4.93 8.71
CA MET A 221 2.44 -4.63 8.79
C MET A 221 2.93 -4.54 10.24
N LEU A 222 2.04 -4.19 11.17
CA LEU A 222 2.32 -4.17 12.61
C LEU A 222 2.16 -5.54 13.29
N SER A 223 1.78 -6.59 12.56
CA SER A 223 1.49 -7.91 13.16
C SER A 223 2.69 -8.54 13.86
N ARG A 224 3.91 -8.24 13.39
CA ARG A 224 5.19 -8.71 13.98
C ARG A 224 5.98 -7.59 14.66
N SER A 225 5.38 -6.41 14.84
CA SER A 225 6.02 -5.30 15.54
C SER A 225 6.23 -5.65 17.01
N THR A 226 7.47 -5.55 17.47
CA THR A 226 7.85 -5.75 18.88
C THR A 226 8.34 -4.47 19.53
N GLY A 227 8.63 -3.43 18.73
CA GLY A 227 9.36 -2.24 19.17
C GLY A 227 10.81 -2.51 19.61
N ALA A 228 11.27 -3.75 19.48
CA ALA A 228 12.60 -4.20 19.92
C ALA A 228 13.30 -4.90 18.74
N TYR A 229 14.19 -4.16 18.08
CA TYR A 229 14.87 -4.58 16.86
C TYR A 229 16.34 -4.88 17.11
N ASN A 230 16.82 -6.00 16.59
CA ASN A 230 18.25 -6.26 16.43
C ASN A 230 18.76 -5.63 15.13
N LEU A 231 20.07 -5.66 14.90
CA LEU A 231 20.67 -5.08 13.69
C LEU A 231 20.19 -5.76 12.40
N ASP A 232 19.91 -7.05 12.44
CA ASP A 232 19.45 -7.81 11.27
C ASP A 232 18.11 -7.28 10.74
N ALA A 233 17.21 -6.83 11.63
CA ALA A 233 15.94 -6.24 11.23
C ALA A 233 16.12 -4.97 10.36
N TYR A 234 17.19 -4.21 10.57
CA TYR A 234 17.51 -3.02 9.76
C TYR A 234 18.18 -3.36 8.43
N ALA A 235 18.76 -4.56 8.31
CA ALA A 235 19.39 -5.06 7.09
C ALA A 235 18.42 -5.80 6.16
N GLY A 236 17.19 -6.08 6.63
CA GLY A 236 16.16 -6.76 5.84
C GLY A 236 15.76 -6.02 4.56
N GLU A 237 15.23 -6.78 3.61
CA GLU A 237 14.78 -6.27 2.30
C GLU A 237 13.56 -5.35 2.45
N HIS A 238 12.61 -5.69 3.33
CA HIS A 238 11.51 -4.80 3.69
C HIS A 238 11.93 -3.80 4.77
N ALA A 239 11.39 -2.58 4.69
CA ALA A 239 11.45 -1.63 5.80
C ALA A 239 10.74 -2.19 7.05
N LEU A 240 11.03 -1.62 8.22
CA LEU A 240 10.37 -2.03 9.47
C LEU A 240 8.85 -1.88 9.34
N GLY A 241 8.10 -2.78 9.98
CA GLY A 241 6.64 -2.81 9.88
C GLY A 241 5.98 -1.47 10.23
N GLU A 242 6.52 -0.74 11.20
CA GLU A 242 6.06 0.60 11.60
C GLU A 242 6.36 1.67 10.55
N GLN A 243 7.51 1.57 9.86
CA GLN A 243 7.83 2.49 8.77
C GLN A 243 6.87 2.28 7.61
N ARG A 244 6.65 1.02 7.22
CA ARG A 244 5.68 0.66 6.17
C ARG A 244 4.27 1.10 6.54
N TYR A 245 3.86 0.90 7.80
CA TYR A 245 2.59 1.40 8.34
C TYR A 245 2.45 2.91 8.12
N PHE A 246 3.37 3.73 8.63
CA PHE A 246 3.24 5.18 8.49
C PHE A 246 3.38 5.69 7.05
N ASN A 247 4.12 4.98 6.19
CA ASN A 247 4.16 5.29 4.76
C ASN A 247 2.80 5.06 4.11
N LEU A 248 2.15 3.92 4.38
CA LEU A 248 0.82 3.61 3.84
C LEU A 248 -0.24 4.58 4.38
N GLN A 249 -0.23 4.88 5.68
CA GLN A 249 -1.12 5.87 6.29
C GLN A 249 -0.94 7.26 5.67
N CYS A 250 0.28 7.62 5.29
CA CYS A 250 0.58 8.88 4.61
C CYS A 250 -0.03 8.94 3.20
N LEU A 251 0.05 7.84 2.43
CA LEU A 251 -0.57 7.76 1.10
C LEU A 251 -2.10 7.85 1.17
N ILE A 252 -2.70 7.19 2.17
CA ILE A 252 -4.14 7.27 2.45
C ILE A 252 -4.52 8.72 2.76
N TYR A 253 -3.89 9.33 3.78
CA TYR A 253 -4.20 10.68 4.23
C TYR A 253 -3.99 11.72 3.14
N GLY A 254 -2.92 11.61 2.37
CA GLY A 254 -2.56 12.59 1.33
C GLY A 254 -3.52 12.62 0.14
N THR A 255 -4.44 11.65 0.02
CA THR A 255 -5.46 11.62 -1.03
C THR A 255 -6.58 12.64 -0.77
N ASP A 256 -7.05 12.71 0.48
CA ASP A 256 -8.06 13.69 0.94
C ASP A 256 -7.82 14.06 2.41
N PRO A 257 -6.93 15.03 2.69
CA PRO A 257 -6.62 15.42 4.07
C PRO A 257 -7.82 15.90 4.88
N ALA A 258 -8.83 16.48 4.22
CA ALA A 258 -10.05 16.94 4.87
C ALA A 258 -10.92 15.74 5.27
N GLY A 259 -11.12 14.79 4.36
CA GLY A 259 -11.84 13.54 4.62
C GLY A 259 -11.16 12.65 5.67
N PHE A 260 -9.82 12.73 5.78
CA PHE A 260 -9.03 11.90 6.70
C PHE A 260 -8.45 12.64 7.91
N ALA A 261 -8.95 13.83 8.23
CA ALA A 261 -8.49 14.59 9.41
C ALA A 261 -8.55 13.76 10.71
N GLY A 262 -9.51 12.83 10.81
CA GLY A 262 -9.65 11.91 11.93
C GLY A 262 -8.47 10.95 12.14
N MET A 263 -7.68 10.64 11.11
CA MET A 263 -6.48 9.79 11.25
C MET A 263 -5.44 10.41 12.18
N VAL A 264 -5.29 11.74 12.14
CA VAL A 264 -4.36 12.45 13.02
C VAL A 264 -4.89 12.45 14.46
N ALA A 265 -6.18 12.73 14.64
CA ALA A 265 -6.81 12.73 15.95
C ALA A 265 -6.80 11.35 16.62
N ALA A 266 -6.93 10.27 15.85
CA ALA A 266 -6.89 8.90 16.33
C ALA A 266 -5.48 8.38 16.64
N GLY A 267 -4.43 9.14 16.31
CA GLY A 267 -3.04 8.72 16.51
C GLY A 267 -2.48 7.79 15.43
N ASP A 268 -3.25 7.55 14.36
CA ASP A 268 -2.83 6.70 13.25
C ASP A 268 -1.77 7.34 12.36
N LEU A 269 -1.65 8.66 12.42
CA LEU A 269 -0.66 9.45 11.71
C LEU A 269 -0.27 10.64 12.57
N THR A 270 1.02 10.91 12.75
CA THR A 270 1.45 12.09 13.50
C THR A 270 1.11 13.36 12.72
N ALA A 271 0.77 14.45 13.43
CA ALA A 271 0.51 15.74 12.80
C ALA A 271 1.71 16.23 11.97
N GLU A 272 2.93 15.88 12.38
CA GLU A 272 4.14 16.18 11.61
C GLU A 272 4.24 15.41 10.30
N ARG A 273 4.03 14.08 10.32
CA ARG A 273 4.05 13.27 9.10
C ARG A 273 2.96 13.73 8.12
N ALA A 274 1.75 14.00 8.64
CA ALA A 274 0.58 14.41 7.87
C ALA A 274 0.82 15.65 6.99
N ARG A 275 1.62 16.64 7.45
CA ARG A 275 1.91 17.87 6.68
C ARG A 275 2.53 17.59 5.30
N GLY A 276 3.36 16.56 5.18
CA GLY A 276 4.05 16.22 3.93
C GLY A 276 3.24 15.30 3.01
N CYS A 277 2.22 14.63 3.53
CA CYS A 277 1.54 13.53 2.86
C CYS A 277 0.82 13.89 1.55
N PRO A 278 0.15 15.05 1.40
CA PRO A 278 -0.45 15.43 0.12
C PRO A 278 0.58 15.52 -1.01
N ARG A 279 1.71 16.18 -0.73
CA ARG A 279 2.82 16.32 -1.69
C ARG A 279 3.45 14.96 -2.01
N GLU A 280 3.65 14.12 -0.99
CA GLU A 280 4.20 12.78 -1.17
C GLU A 280 3.30 11.91 -2.05
N THR A 281 2.00 11.86 -1.74
CA THR A 281 1.01 11.08 -2.48
C THR A 281 0.93 11.53 -3.95
N ARG A 282 0.94 12.84 -4.21
CA ARG A 282 0.99 13.39 -5.58
C ARG A 282 2.28 13.00 -6.30
N ARG A 283 3.44 13.16 -5.66
CA ARG A 283 4.74 12.84 -6.24
C ARG A 283 4.83 11.36 -6.62
N VAL A 284 4.44 10.47 -5.71
CA VAL A 284 4.46 9.02 -5.90
C VAL A 284 3.46 8.59 -6.98
N SER A 285 2.24 9.13 -6.97
CA SER A 285 1.24 8.88 -8.02
C SER A 285 1.74 9.29 -9.40
N ARG A 286 2.32 10.49 -9.52
CA ARG A 286 2.90 11.00 -10.79
C ARG A 286 4.09 10.17 -11.25
N ALA A 287 4.93 9.70 -10.33
CA ALA A 287 6.05 8.82 -10.66
C ALA A 287 5.57 7.50 -11.26
N TRP A 288 4.63 6.82 -10.60
CA TRP A 288 4.06 5.55 -11.10
C TRP A 288 3.31 5.73 -12.42
N VAL A 289 2.55 6.82 -12.59
CA VAL A 289 1.94 7.13 -13.90
C VAL A 289 3.02 7.32 -14.97
N ARG A 290 4.09 8.09 -14.72
CA ARG A 290 5.20 8.24 -15.69
C ARG A 290 5.85 6.91 -16.06
N LEU A 291 6.05 6.03 -15.08
CA LEU A 291 6.68 4.73 -15.30
C LEU A 291 5.79 3.78 -16.10
N LEU A 292 4.48 3.76 -15.84
CA LEU A 292 3.57 2.78 -16.44
C LEU A 292 2.95 3.24 -17.77
N LEU A 293 2.75 4.54 -17.98
CA LEU A 293 2.08 5.10 -19.16
C LEU A 293 2.71 4.65 -20.50
N PRO A 294 4.05 4.58 -20.65
CA PRO A 294 4.66 4.11 -21.89
C PRO A 294 4.31 2.66 -22.24
N HIS A 295 4.01 1.84 -21.24
CA HIS A 295 3.80 0.39 -21.39
C HIS A 295 2.33 -0.01 -21.54
N LEU A 296 1.40 0.95 -21.65
CA LEU A 296 0.00 0.63 -21.93
C LEU A 296 -0.13 -0.14 -23.25
N ALA A 297 -0.93 -1.21 -23.24
CA ALA A 297 -1.25 -1.99 -24.41
C ALA A 297 -2.08 -1.19 -25.44
N PRO A 298 -2.11 -1.62 -26.73
CA PRO A 298 -3.06 -1.08 -27.69
C PRO A 298 -4.51 -1.22 -27.17
N GLY A 299 -5.36 -0.23 -27.46
CA GLY A 299 -6.75 -0.18 -26.97
C GLY A 299 -6.95 0.59 -25.66
N TYR A 300 -5.86 1.09 -25.05
CA TYR A 300 -5.87 1.92 -23.85
C TYR A 300 -5.49 3.39 -24.14
N GLU A 301 -5.76 3.89 -25.36
CA GLU A 301 -5.40 5.24 -25.79
C GLU A 301 -6.04 6.33 -24.92
N ALA A 302 -7.29 6.15 -24.51
CA ALA A 302 -7.97 7.08 -23.60
C ALA A 302 -7.24 7.22 -22.25
N TYR A 303 -6.76 6.09 -21.69
CA TYR A 303 -5.94 6.10 -20.47
C TYR A 303 -4.60 6.79 -20.71
N ARG A 304 -4.01 6.61 -21.90
CA ARG A 304 -2.77 7.28 -22.29
C ARG A 304 -2.93 8.79 -22.31
N GLU A 305 -4.01 9.29 -22.93
CA GLU A 305 -4.32 10.72 -23.00
C GLU A 305 -4.65 11.31 -21.63
N GLU A 306 -5.42 10.60 -20.81
CA GLU A 306 -5.72 11.02 -19.45
C GLU A 306 -4.47 11.09 -18.58
N GLY A 307 -3.63 10.05 -18.63
CA GLY A 307 -2.36 10.01 -17.92
C GLY A 307 -1.42 11.14 -18.35
N ALA A 308 -1.32 11.41 -19.66
CA ALA A 308 -0.55 12.54 -20.18
C ALA A 308 -1.08 13.87 -19.64
N ARG A 309 -2.41 14.11 -19.67
CA ARG A 309 -3.02 15.30 -19.09
C ARG A 309 -2.79 15.41 -17.58
N TYR A 310 -2.84 14.30 -16.85
CA TYR A 310 -2.53 14.27 -15.42
C TYR A 310 -1.09 14.73 -15.17
N LEU A 311 -0.13 14.25 -15.96
CA LEU A 311 1.28 14.63 -15.85
C LEU A 311 1.56 16.09 -16.23
N MET A 312 0.76 16.67 -17.13
CA MET A 312 0.90 18.07 -17.57
C MET A 312 0.32 19.09 -16.58
N ARG A 313 -0.60 18.69 -15.69
CA ARG A 313 -1.00 19.55 -14.57
C ARG A 313 0.24 19.77 -13.69
N GLY A 314 0.56 21.04 -13.44
CA GLY A 314 1.71 21.47 -12.63
C GLY A 314 1.62 20.95 -11.19
N ASP A 315 2.68 21.17 -10.41
CA ASP A 315 2.69 20.88 -8.98
C ASP A 315 2.08 22.01 -8.16
#